data_AF-A0AA35QFV5-F1
#
_entry.id   AF-A0AA35QFV5-F1
#
_cell.length_a   1.000
_cell.length_b   1.000
_cell.length_c   1.000
_cell.angle_alpha   90.00
_cell.angle_beta   90.00
_cell.angle_gamma   90.00
#
_symmetry.space_group_name_H-M   'P 1'
#
loop_
_entity.id
_entity.type
_entity.pdbx_description
1 polymer ?
#
loop_
_entity_poly.entity_id
_entity_poly.type
_entity_poly.pdbx_seq_one_letter_code
_entity_poly.pdbx_strand_id
1 'polypeptide(L)'
;MEVDFYDIAMRAPSAEHCCSVNPWKSRLALNFKNIPHTTKFIPLPEIPKFRREKLGMAPCRKHANGSDYFTLPVLVDHATGAKVGDSFDIALYLQKTYPDSGDGDLFPPQKLDFYFDPVLPSWAPPLSERSDAEQEEYASFNTHVDAAFSTYAGLMGYTMPVDSEATRDEFVRRAGAKSWDDFEVKGEAREQMIEAFKVTLGDLAKEFTKNAGGPFILGARATYADIIVGGWLYMASRTLVDSEWQQVRSWHGGVFGDLFDALKKYAEVK
;
A
#
# COMPACT_ATOMS: atom_id res chain seq x y z
N MET A 1 -12.35 -0.01 -22.67
CA MET A 1 -11.78 -0.33 -21.35
C MET A 1 -10.52 -1.13 -21.61
N GLU A 2 -9.35 -0.59 -21.26
CA GLU A 2 -8.06 -1.16 -21.68
C GLU A 2 -7.36 -1.94 -20.57
N VAL A 3 -7.63 -1.64 -19.30
CA VAL A 3 -6.96 -2.29 -18.17
C VAL A 3 -7.95 -2.82 -17.13
N ASP A 4 -7.79 -4.08 -16.74
CA ASP A 4 -8.41 -4.64 -15.54
C ASP A 4 -7.45 -4.52 -14.35
N PHE A 5 -7.93 -3.92 -13.26
CA PHE A 5 -7.21 -3.79 -12.01
C PHE A 5 -7.85 -4.65 -10.93
N TYR A 6 -7.09 -5.59 -10.36
CA TYR A 6 -7.58 -6.51 -9.35
C TYR A 6 -7.17 -6.06 -7.94
N ASP A 7 -8.17 -5.78 -7.11
CA ASP A 7 -8.03 -5.36 -5.71
C ASP A 7 -8.68 -6.41 -4.78
N ILE A 8 -8.38 -6.34 -3.48
CA ILE A 8 -8.90 -7.22 -2.45
C ILE A 8 -10.28 -6.73 -2.02
N ALA A 9 -11.27 -7.62 -2.05
CA ALA A 9 -12.60 -7.30 -1.56
C ALA A 9 -12.58 -7.10 -0.04
N MET A 10 -13.05 -5.92 0.37
CA MET A 10 -13.42 -5.59 1.75
C MET A 10 -14.94 -5.68 1.90
N ARG A 11 -15.47 -5.38 3.10
CA ARG A 11 -16.90 -5.28 3.40
C ARG A 11 -17.67 -4.60 2.28
N ALA A 12 -18.83 -5.14 1.92
CA ALA A 12 -19.62 -4.57 0.84
C ALA A 12 -20.18 -3.17 1.21
N PRO A 13 -20.27 -2.23 0.26
CA PRO A 13 -19.67 -2.29 -1.08
C PRO A 13 -18.15 -2.08 -1.00
N SER A 14 -17.36 -2.97 -1.61
CA SER A 14 -15.90 -2.93 -1.48
C SER A 14 -15.29 -1.64 -2.03
N ALA A 15 -15.91 -1.01 -3.02
CA ALA A 15 -15.46 0.29 -3.54
C ALA A 15 -15.48 1.40 -2.48
N GLU A 16 -16.40 1.32 -1.53
CA GLU A 16 -16.44 2.25 -0.41
C GLU A 16 -15.53 1.84 0.72
N HIS A 17 -15.06 0.59 0.83
CA HIS A 17 -14.32 0.09 2.00
C HIS A 17 -12.89 -0.39 1.70
N CYS A 18 -12.45 -0.38 0.44
CA CYS A 18 -11.12 -0.85 0.07
C CYS A 18 -10.04 -0.03 0.79
N CYS A 19 -9.11 -0.73 1.44
CA CYS A 19 -8.08 -0.11 2.27
C CYS A 19 -6.75 -0.87 2.22
N SER A 20 -6.61 -1.86 1.33
CA SER A 20 -5.37 -2.62 1.18
C SER A 20 -4.27 -1.73 0.60
N VAL A 21 -3.15 -1.66 1.32
CA VAL A 21 -2.01 -0.78 1.00
C VAL A 21 -1.50 -0.95 -0.42
N ASN A 22 -1.09 -2.17 -0.79
CA ASN A 22 -0.46 -2.41 -2.09
C ASN A 22 -1.44 -2.14 -3.26
N PRO A 23 -2.70 -2.58 -3.21
CA PRO A 23 -3.68 -2.14 -4.19
C PRO A 23 -3.89 -0.62 -4.25
N TRP A 24 -3.93 0.08 -3.11
CA TRP A 24 -3.99 1.55 -3.11
C TRP A 24 -2.79 2.19 -3.81
N LYS A 25 -1.56 1.68 -3.63
CA LYS A 25 -0.39 2.15 -4.38
C LYS A 25 -0.60 2.02 -5.89
N SER A 26 -1.09 0.87 -6.37
CA SER A 26 -1.38 0.67 -7.80
C SER A 26 -2.55 1.51 -8.30
N ARG A 27 -3.61 1.70 -7.51
CA ARG A 27 -4.75 2.56 -7.85
C ARG A 27 -4.31 4.01 -8.04
N LEU A 28 -3.56 4.54 -7.08
CA LEU A 28 -3.00 5.89 -7.15
C LEU A 28 -2.08 6.03 -8.37
N ALA A 29 -1.23 5.05 -8.67
CA ALA A 29 -0.36 5.07 -9.84
C ALA A 29 -1.12 5.03 -11.17
N LEU A 30 -2.15 4.19 -11.27
CA LEU A 30 -3.05 4.12 -12.45
C LEU A 30 -3.75 5.45 -12.69
N ASN A 31 -4.27 6.08 -11.63
CA ASN A 31 -4.95 7.37 -11.72
C ASN A 31 -3.97 8.53 -11.96
N PHE A 32 -2.77 8.49 -11.38
CA PHE A 32 -1.70 9.44 -11.67
C PHE A 32 -1.33 9.44 -13.16
N LYS A 33 -1.24 8.24 -13.76
CA LYS A 33 -1.03 8.06 -15.21
C LYS A 33 -2.28 8.26 -16.05
N ASN A 34 -3.43 8.55 -15.43
CA ASN A 34 -4.72 8.68 -16.09
C ASN A 34 -5.08 7.49 -17.01
N ILE A 35 -4.75 6.27 -16.58
CA ILE A 35 -5.02 5.05 -17.37
C ILE A 35 -6.48 4.63 -17.19
N PRO A 36 -7.26 4.48 -18.27
CA PRO A 36 -8.63 3.96 -18.18
C PRO A 36 -8.64 2.51 -17.70
N HIS A 37 -9.18 2.28 -16.51
CA HIS A 37 -9.21 0.96 -15.89
C HIS A 37 -10.52 0.70 -15.16
N THR A 38 -10.76 -0.57 -14.82
CA THR A 38 -11.88 -1.02 -14.00
C THR A 38 -11.38 -1.86 -12.84
N THR A 39 -11.85 -1.56 -11.63
CA THR A 39 -11.52 -2.35 -10.43
C THR A 39 -12.39 -3.59 -10.35
N LYS A 40 -11.75 -4.75 -10.14
CA LYS A 40 -12.39 -6.03 -9.85
C LYS A 40 -11.95 -6.49 -8.48
N PHE A 41 -12.90 -6.51 -7.53
CA PHE A 41 -12.64 -6.91 -6.16
C PHE A 41 -12.71 -8.43 -6.01
N ILE A 42 -11.64 -9.02 -5.48
CA ILE A 42 -11.51 -10.47 -5.27
C ILE A 42 -11.48 -10.76 -3.76
N PRO A 43 -12.37 -11.63 -3.24
CA PRO A 43 -12.30 -12.05 -1.85
C PRO A 43 -10.92 -12.62 -1.49
N LEU A 44 -10.37 -12.21 -0.33
CA LEU A 44 -9.03 -12.60 0.11
C LEU A 44 -8.77 -14.13 0.03
N PRO A 45 -9.70 -15.02 0.44
CA PRO A 45 -9.50 -16.47 0.36
C PRO A 45 -9.42 -16.99 -1.09
N GLU A 46 -10.03 -16.29 -2.05
CA GLU A 46 -10.10 -16.71 -3.45
C GLU A 46 -8.88 -16.29 -4.28
N ILE A 47 -8.06 -15.35 -3.78
CA ILE A 47 -6.91 -14.81 -4.52
C ILE A 47 -5.98 -15.91 -5.09
N PRO A 48 -5.56 -16.94 -4.33
CA PRO A 48 -4.66 -17.96 -4.86
C PRO A 48 -5.27 -18.76 -6.01
N LYS A 49 -6.55 -19.11 -5.89
CA LYS A 49 -7.29 -19.84 -6.92
C LYS A 49 -7.51 -18.97 -8.15
N PHE A 50 -7.97 -17.74 -7.95
CA PHE A 50 -8.19 -16.76 -8.99
C PHE A 50 -6.92 -16.50 -9.81
N ARG A 51 -5.78 -16.24 -9.16
CA ARG A 51 -4.52 -15.99 -9.85
C ARG A 51 -4.04 -17.19 -10.68
N ARG A 52 -4.13 -18.41 -10.14
CA ARG A 52 -3.72 -19.63 -10.85
C ARG A 52 -4.64 -19.97 -12.01
N GLU A 53 -5.94 -20.04 -11.76
CA GLU A 53 -6.90 -20.62 -12.70
C GLU A 53 -7.46 -19.59 -13.69
N LYS A 54 -7.61 -18.32 -13.28
CA LYS A 54 -8.19 -17.27 -14.13
C LYS A 54 -7.14 -16.42 -14.81
N LEU A 55 -6.08 -16.04 -14.08
CA LEU A 55 -5.01 -15.22 -14.66
C LEU A 55 -3.86 -16.05 -15.24
N GLY A 56 -3.67 -17.30 -14.78
CA GLY A 56 -2.51 -18.11 -15.17
C GLY A 56 -1.18 -17.53 -14.69
N MET A 57 -1.18 -16.82 -13.55
CA MET A 57 0.00 -16.13 -13.03
C MET A 57 0.62 -16.86 -11.84
N ALA A 58 1.94 -17.06 -11.90
CA ALA A 58 2.77 -17.44 -10.76
C ALA A 58 2.70 -16.37 -9.64
N PRO A 59 2.99 -16.72 -8.38
CA PRO A 59 3.07 -15.73 -7.31
C PRO A 59 4.26 -14.79 -7.53
N CYS A 60 4.11 -13.52 -7.16
CA CYS A 60 5.20 -12.54 -7.27
C CYS A 60 6.15 -12.60 -6.07
N ARG A 61 5.70 -13.23 -4.97
CA ARG A 61 6.42 -13.30 -3.69
C ARG A 61 6.32 -14.70 -3.12
N LYS A 62 7.27 -15.02 -2.25
CA LYS A 62 7.31 -16.29 -1.52
C LYS A 62 7.40 -16.04 -0.03
N HIS A 63 6.91 -16.99 0.75
CA HIS A 63 7.13 -17.03 2.18
C HIS A 63 8.60 -17.25 2.52
N ALA A 64 9.02 -16.93 3.75
CA ALA A 64 10.38 -17.19 4.23
C ALA A 64 10.76 -18.68 4.15
N ASN A 65 9.76 -19.58 4.23
CA ASN A 65 9.92 -21.02 4.03
C ASN A 65 9.90 -21.46 2.55
N GLY A 66 9.89 -20.53 1.60
CA GLY A 66 9.89 -20.77 0.15
C GLY A 66 8.52 -21.08 -0.47
N SER A 67 7.46 -21.26 0.33
CA SER A 67 6.11 -21.51 -0.18
C SER A 67 5.51 -20.30 -0.89
N ASP A 68 4.61 -20.54 -1.84
CA ASP A 68 4.04 -19.48 -2.68
C ASP A 68 3.16 -18.51 -1.90
N TYR A 69 3.35 -17.20 -2.11
CA TYR A 69 2.50 -16.16 -1.52
C TYR A 69 1.74 -15.39 -2.61
N PHE A 70 0.45 -15.71 -2.74
CA PHE A 70 -0.43 -15.06 -3.71
C PHE A 70 -1.06 -13.79 -3.14
N THR A 71 -0.74 -12.68 -3.79
CA THR A 71 -1.16 -11.33 -3.40
C THR A 71 -1.91 -10.63 -4.53
N LEU A 72 -2.61 -9.56 -4.17
CA LEU A 72 -3.00 -8.48 -5.07
C LEU A 72 -2.23 -7.22 -4.63
N PRO A 73 -2.00 -6.24 -5.52
CA PRO A 73 -2.66 -6.04 -6.81
C PRO A 73 -2.13 -6.90 -7.95
N VAL A 74 -2.99 -7.05 -8.97
CA VAL A 74 -2.62 -7.48 -10.32
C VAL A 74 -3.28 -6.55 -11.33
N LEU A 75 -2.55 -6.22 -12.38
CA LEU A 75 -2.98 -5.47 -13.55
C LEU A 75 -3.00 -6.40 -14.76
N VAL A 76 -4.10 -6.41 -15.52
CA VAL A 76 -4.16 -7.05 -16.84
C VAL A 76 -4.45 -5.98 -17.86
N ASP A 77 -3.47 -5.74 -18.73
CA ASP A 77 -3.53 -4.76 -19.81
C ASP A 77 -3.92 -5.46 -21.11
N HIS A 78 -5.11 -5.16 -21.61
CA HIS A 78 -5.63 -5.79 -22.82
C HIS A 78 -5.04 -5.18 -24.09
N ALA A 79 -4.47 -3.97 -24.03
CA ALA A 79 -3.83 -3.33 -25.17
C ALA A 79 -2.47 -3.96 -25.48
N THR A 80 -1.71 -4.33 -24.44
CA THR A 80 -0.39 -4.96 -24.59
C THR A 80 -0.41 -6.48 -24.39
N GLY A 81 -1.48 -7.01 -23.80
CA GLY A 81 -1.56 -8.41 -23.35
C GLY A 81 -0.79 -8.68 -22.05
N ALA A 82 -0.25 -7.66 -21.40
CA ALA A 82 0.56 -7.82 -20.19
C ALA A 82 -0.29 -8.20 -18.98
N LYS A 83 0.28 -9.05 -18.10
CA LYS A 83 -0.25 -9.32 -16.77
C LYS A 83 0.85 -9.07 -15.75
N VAL A 84 0.67 -8.06 -14.90
CA VAL A 84 1.70 -7.56 -13.97
C VAL A 84 1.16 -7.60 -12.56
N GLY A 85 1.90 -8.20 -11.63
CA GLY A 85 1.53 -8.22 -10.21
C GLY A 85 2.63 -7.61 -9.36
N ASP A 86 2.29 -7.26 -8.11
CA ASP A 86 3.09 -6.40 -7.22
C ASP A 86 2.97 -4.91 -7.56
N SER A 87 2.78 -4.07 -6.54
CA SER A 87 2.47 -2.66 -6.75
C SER A 87 3.63 -1.86 -7.32
N PHE A 88 4.88 -2.25 -7.04
CA PHE A 88 6.06 -1.58 -7.59
C PHE A 88 6.29 -1.97 -9.04
N ASP A 89 6.18 -3.26 -9.34
CA ASP A 89 6.31 -3.79 -10.71
C ASP A 89 5.22 -3.22 -11.62
N ILE A 90 3.99 -3.05 -11.10
CA ILE A 90 2.91 -2.34 -11.79
C ILE A 90 3.31 -0.89 -12.09
N ALA A 91 3.89 -0.16 -11.13
CA ALA A 91 4.29 1.22 -11.36
C ALA A 91 5.42 1.34 -12.39
N LEU A 92 6.42 0.44 -12.34
CA LEU A 92 7.47 0.36 -13.36
C LEU A 92 6.88 0.05 -14.75
N TYR A 93 5.95 -0.91 -14.83
CA TYR A 93 5.24 -1.21 -16.07
C TYR A 93 4.52 0.02 -16.62
N LEU A 94 3.76 0.72 -15.77
CA LEU A 94 3.04 1.92 -16.17
C LEU A 94 4.00 3.03 -16.65
N GLN A 95 5.14 3.21 -15.99
CA GLN A 95 6.13 4.20 -16.43
C GLN A 95 6.74 3.84 -17.78
N LYS A 96 7.05 2.56 -18.03
CA LYS A 96 7.66 2.10 -19.29
C LYS A 96 6.68 2.11 -20.46
N THR A 97 5.47 1.64 -20.22
CA THR A 97 4.44 1.49 -21.26
C THR A 97 3.74 2.80 -21.57
N TYR A 98 3.55 3.66 -20.56
CA TYR A 98 2.82 4.93 -20.66
C TYR A 98 3.63 6.10 -20.08
N PRO A 99 4.82 6.42 -20.65
CA PRO A 99 5.72 7.42 -20.09
C PRO A 99 5.10 8.83 -20.05
N ASP A 100 4.35 9.21 -21.09
CA ASP A 100 3.80 10.56 -21.28
C ASP A 100 2.34 10.72 -20.81
N SER A 101 1.76 9.68 -20.18
CA SER A 101 0.36 9.72 -19.74
C SER A 101 0.17 10.37 -18.37
N GLY A 102 -0.98 11.03 -18.19
CA GLY A 102 -1.38 11.65 -16.93
C GLY A 102 -0.44 12.76 -16.47
N ASP A 103 -0.09 12.75 -15.18
CA ASP A 103 0.76 13.77 -14.55
C ASP A 103 2.28 13.51 -14.77
N GLY A 104 2.61 12.70 -15.77
CA GLY A 104 3.96 12.53 -16.30
C GLY A 104 4.74 11.41 -15.64
N ASP A 105 6.01 11.65 -15.33
CA ASP A 105 6.93 10.63 -14.82
C ASP A 105 6.70 10.32 -13.34
N LEU A 106 6.49 9.04 -13.03
CA LEU A 106 6.32 8.48 -11.68
C LEU A 106 7.64 8.43 -10.90
N PHE A 107 8.77 8.34 -11.60
CA PHE A 107 10.09 8.12 -11.02
C PHE A 107 11.11 9.18 -11.46
N PRO A 108 10.81 10.49 -11.30
CA PRO A 108 11.81 11.51 -11.56
C PRO A 108 13.02 11.30 -10.64
N PRO A 109 14.26 11.57 -11.10
CA PRO A 109 15.45 11.44 -10.26
C PRO A 109 15.31 12.29 -8.99
N GLN A 110 15.41 11.64 -7.83
CA GLN A 110 15.41 12.30 -6.53
C GLN A 110 16.14 11.42 -5.50
N LYS A 111 16.60 12.04 -4.42
CA LYS A 111 17.25 11.35 -3.30
C LYS A 111 16.24 11.13 -2.19
N LEU A 112 16.10 9.89 -1.72
CA LEU A 112 15.17 9.52 -0.66
C LEU A 112 15.99 9.00 0.53
N ASP A 113 16.09 9.78 1.60
CA ASP A 113 17.01 9.48 2.72
C ASP A 113 16.35 8.70 3.87
N PHE A 114 15.05 8.37 3.76
CA PHE A 114 14.34 7.65 4.80
C PHE A 114 14.80 6.19 4.86
N TYR A 115 15.31 5.81 6.03
CA TYR A 115 15.77 4.46 6.32
C TYR A 115 15.13 3.96 7.61
N PHE A 116 14.58 2.77 7.56
CA PHE A 116 14.00 2.09 8.73
C PHE A 116 14.15 0.58 8.54
N ASP A 117 14.93 -0.06 9.42
CA ASP A 117 15.22 -1.49 9.38
C ASP A 117 14.98 -2.12 10.76
N PRO A 118 13.70 -2.36 11.12
CA PRO A 118 13.35 -3.03 12.34
C PRO A 118 13.45 -4.54 12.15
N VAL A 119 13.55 -5.28 13.25
CA VAL A 119 13.13 -6.68 13.23
C VAL A 119 11.61 -6.69 13.03
N LEU A 120 11.15 -7.05 11.83
CA LEU A 120 9.72 -7.11 11.53
C LEU A 120 9.02 -8.15 12.40
N PRO A 121 7.77 -7.89 12.82
CA PRO A 121 6.96 -8.89 13.51
C PRO A 121 6.81 -10.17 12.68
N SER A 122 6.69 -11.32 13.33
CA SER A 122 6.55 -12.63 12.65
C SER A 122 5.34 -12.75 11.73
N TRP A 123 4.32 -11.91 11.93
CA TRP A 123 3.11 -11.85 11.12
C TRP A 123 3.26 -10.96 9.88
N ALA A 124 4.30 -10.13 9.80
CA ALA A 124 4.53 -9.27 8.65
C ALA A 124 4.72 -10.15 7.40
N PRO A 125 4.12 -9.79 6.26
CA PRO A 125 4.29 -10.56 5.05
C PRO A 125 5.79 -10.62 4.69
N PRO A 126 6.29 -11.82 4.34
CA PRO A 126 7.69 -12.00 4.01
C PRO A 126 8.05 -11.14 2.80
N LEU A 127 9.01 -10.24 3.01
CA LEU A 127 9.64 -9.48 1.95
C LEU A 127 10.73 -10.37 1.35
N SER A 128 10.38 -11.21 0.38
CA SER A 128 11.43 -11.84 -0.44
C SER A 128 12.27 -10.71 -1.06
N GLU A 129 13.60 -10.82 -1.00
CA GLU A 129 14.50 -9.88 -1.66
C GLU A 129 14.04 -9.68 -3.12
N ARG A 130 13.83 -8.41 -3.50
CA ARG A 130 13.55 -8.07 -4.89
C ARG A 130 14.87 -8.21 -5.63
N SER A 131 14.96 -9.17 -6.54
CA SER A 131 16.06 -9.18 -7.49
C SER A 131 15.83 -8.03 -8.48
N ASP A 132 16.89 -7.25 -8.71
CA ASP A 132 17.06 -6.46 -9.94
C ASP A 132 16.21 -5.17 -10.02
N ALA A 133 16.47 -4.18 -9.16
CA ALA A 133 15.60 -3.00 -9.10
C ALA A 133 16.11 -1.81 -9.92
N GLU A 134 15.60 -1.68 -11.15
CA GLU A 134 15.42 -0.36 -11.76
C GLU A 134 14.73 0.58 -10.75
N GLN A 135 15.13 1.86 -10.72
CA GLN A 135 14.63 2.85 -9.75
C GLN A 135 14.99 2.49 -8.28
N GLU A 136 16.26 2.15 -8.02
CA GLU A 136 16.79 1.71 -6.71
C GLU A 136 16.39 2.61 -5.53
N GLU A 137 16.50 3.94 -5.68
CA GLU A 137 16.08 4.92 -4.66
C GLU A 137 14.63 4.71 -4.22
N TYR A 138 13.71 4.52 -5.17
CA TYR A 138 12.29 4.29 -4.88
C TYR A 138 12.03 2.89 -4.33
N ALA A 139 12.79 1.88 -4.78
CA ALA A 139 12.66 0.52 -4.29
C ALA A 139 13.12 0.40 -2.83
N SER A 140 14.25 1.03 -2.49
CA SER A 140 14.77 1.14 -1.13
C SER A 140 13.78 1.91 -0.25
N PHE A 141 13.33 3.09 -0.69
CA PHE A 141 12.35 3.89 0.03
C PHE A 141 11.04 3.13 0.28
N ASN A 142 10.50 2.42 -0.72
CA ASN A 142 9.31 1.58 -0.55
C ASN A 142 9.51 0.53 0.55
N THR A 143 10.68 -0.11 0.58
CA THR A 143 11.00 -1.15 1.56
C THR A 143 11.00 -0.58 2.98
N HIS A 144 11.64 0.57 3.18
CA HIS A 144 11.72 1.20 4.50
C HIS A 144 10.38 1.78 4.96
N VAL A 145 9.60 2.39 4.07
CA VAL A 145 8.23 2.85 4.40
C VAL A 145 7.33 1.65 4.74
N ASP A 146 7.38 0.58 3.95
CA ASP A 146 6.60 -0.64 4.23
C ASP A 146 7.00 -1.24 5.57
N ALA A 147 8.28 -1.28 5.91
CA ALA A 147 8.74 -1.74 7.20
C ALA A 147 8.22 -0.84 8.34
N ALA A 148 8.31 0.49 8.18
CA ALA A 148 7.89 1.46 9.18
C ALA A 148 6.41 1.33 9.56
N PHE A 149 5.53 1.31 8.58
CA PHE A 149 4.11 1.17 8.84
C PHE A 149 3.73 -0.26 9.25
N SER A 150 4.40 -1.29 8.71
CA SER A 150 4.14 -2.68 9.11
C SER A 150 4.45 -2.92 10.58
N THR A 151 5.50 -2.31 11.16
CA THR A 151 5.75 -2.42 12.61
C THR A 151 4.56 -2.03 13.47
N TYR A 152 3.70 -1.11 12.99
CA TYR A 152 2.55 -0.59 13.73
C TYR A 152 1.19 -1.00 13.17
N ALA A 153 1.12 -1.96 12.23
CA ALA A 153 -0.17 -2.34 11.64
C ALA A 153 -1.14 -3.00 12.62
N GLY A 154 -0.68 -3.41 13.81
CA GLY A 154 -1.55 -3.80 14.92
C GLY A 154 -2.56 -2.71 15.33
N LEU A 155 -2.25 -1.43 15.11
CA LEU A 155 -3.20 -0.33 15.34
C LEU A 155 -4.43 -0.39 14.41
N MET A 156 -4.26 -1.00 13.24
CA MET A 156 -5.20 -0.99 12.11
C MET A 156 -5.83 -2.37 11.84
N GLY A 157 -5.17 -3.46 12.25
CA GLY A 157 -5.54 -4.82 11.88
C GLY A 157 -6.92 -5.27 12.38
N TYR A 158 -7.22 -5.00 13.65
CA TYR A 158 -8.50 -5.42 14.26
C TYR A 158 -9.72 -4.73 13.65
N THR A 159 -9.55 -3.49 13.21
CA THR A 159 -10.61 -2.61 12.68
C THR A 159 -10.72 -2.65 11.16
N MET A 160 -10.00 -3.57 10.50
CA MET A 160 -10.13 -3.82 9.07
C MET A 160 -11.61 -4.02 8.70
N PRO A 161 -12.11 -3.37 7.64
CA PRO A 161 -13.52 -3.44 7.24
C PRO A 161 -13.82 -4.79 6.58
N VAL A 162 -13.88 -5.86 7.37
CA VAL A 162 -14.18 -7.22 6.92
C VAL A 162 -15.43 -7.76 7.62
N ASP A 163 -16.37 -8.26 6.83
CA ASP A 163 -17.66 -8.77 7.27
C ASP A 163 -17.80 -10.29 7.12
N SER A 164 -17.04 -10.92 6.22
CA SER A 164 -17.06 -12.37 6.01
C SER A 164 -16.13 -13.11 7.00
N GLU A 165 -16.65 -14.19 7.58
CA GLU A 165 -15.90 -15.11 8.45
C GLU A 165 -14.70 -15.71 7.70
N ALA A 166 -14.91 -16.19 6.46
CA ALA A 166 -13.85 -16.74 5.63
C ALA A 166 -12.69 -15.74 5.38
N THR A 167 -13.00 -14.45 5.22
CA THR A 167 -11.98 -13.41 5.07
C THR A 167 -11.21 -13.23 6.38
N ARG A 168 -11.90 -13.19 7.53
CA ARG A 168 -11.26 -13.09 8.85
C ARG A 168 -10.34 -14.29 9.12
N ASP A 169 -10.81 -15.50 8.82
CA ASP A 169 -10.03 -16.73 8.95
C ASP A 169 -8.76 -16.68 8.10
N GLU A 170 -8.87 -16.18 6.87
CA GLU A 170 -7.70 -16.05 5.99
C GLU A 170 -6.71 -14.98 6.49
N PHE A 171 -7.18 -13.89 7.10
CA PHE A 171 -6.30 -12.93 7.78
C PHE A 171 -5.59 -13.57 8.99
N VAL A 172 -6.34 -14.25 9.86
CA VAL A 172 -5.80 -14.96 11.04
C VAL A 172 -4.75 -15.97 10.60
N ARG A 173 -5.04 -16.77 9.57
CA ARG A 173 -4.13 -17.75 8.99
C ARG A 173 -2.87 -17.09 8.41
N ARG A 174 -3.01 -15.99 7.65
CA ARG A 174 -1.85 -15.27 7.04
C ARG A 174 -0.96 -14.63 8.09
N ALA A 175 -1.55 -14.11 9.16
CA ALA A 175 -0.82 -13.50 10.27
C ALA A 175 -0.20 -14.54 11.22
N GLY A 176 -0.59 -15.82 11.13
CA GLY A 176 -0.19 -16.83 12.11
C GLY A 176 -0.79 -16.60 13.50
N ALA A 177 -1.91 -15.88 13.58
CA ALA A 177 -2.68 -15.67 14.80
C ALA A 177 -3.54 -16.89 15.13
N LYS A 178 -4.04 -16.98 16.37
CA LYS A 178 -4.97 -18.02 16.80
C LYS A 178 -6.42 -17.61 16.59
N SER A 179 -6.71 -16.31 16.70
CA SER A 179 -8.05 -15.76 16.56
C SER A 179 -8.01 -14.32 16.06
N TRP A 180 -9.15 -13.80 15.62
CA TRP A 180 -9.29 -12.39 15.23
C TRP A 180 -9.01 -11.44 16.41
N ASP A 181 -9.35 -11.85 17.63
CA ASP A 181 -9.14 -11.07 18.84
C ASP A 181 -7.66 -10.87 19.17
N ASP A 182 -6.76 -11.72 18.64
CA ASP A 182 -5.31 -11.55 18.81
C ASP A 182 -4.78 -10.28 18.09
N PHE A 183 -5.56 -9.70 17.15
CA PHE A 183 -5.20 -8.44 16.50
C PHE A 183 -5.52 -7.21 17.36
N GLU A 184 -6.29 -7.38 18.43
CA GLU A 184 -6.78 -6.26 19.20
C GLU A 184 -5.72 -5.71 20.17
N VAL A 185 -5.29 -4.47 19.93
CA VAL A 185 -4.40 -3.74 20.84
C VAL A 185 -5.21 -2.69 21.59
N LYS A 186 -5.23 -2.75 22.94
CA LYS A 186 -6.06 -1.91 23.83
C LYS A 186 -5.25 -1.20 24.91
N GLY A 187 -5.86 -0.17 25.50
CA GLY A 187 -5.37 0.52 26.70
C GLY A 187 -3.97 1.08 26.54
N GLU A 188 -3.16 0.97 27.60
CA GLU A 188 -1.80 1.50 27.65
C GLU A 188 -0.91 0.99 26.50
N ALA A 189 -1.03 -0.29 26.12
CA ALA A 189 -0.27 -0.85 25.01
C ALA A 189 -0.61 -0.17 23.67
N ARG A 190 -1.87 0.22 23.47
CA ARG A 190 -2.29 0.96 22.27
C ARG A 190 -1.73 2.38 22.28
N GLU A 191 -1.83 3.06 23.41
CA GLU A 191 -1.30 4.43 23.58
C GLU A 191 0.22 4.48 23.34
N GLN A 192 0.97 3.53 23.91
CA GLN A 192 2.41 3.37 23.67
C GLN A 192 2.73 3.11 22.20
N MET A 193 1.93 2.26 21.53
CA MET A 193 2.11 1.96 20.11
C MET A 193 1.83 3.17 19.22
N ILE A 194 0.85 4.01 19.55
CA ILE A 194 0.57 5.27 18.83
C ILE A 194 1.73 6.26 18.97
N GLU A 195 2.25 6.45 20.18
CA GLU A 195 3.39 7.37 20.39
C GLU A 195 4.65 6.84 19.70
N ALA A 196 4.92 5.53 19.76
CA ALA A 196 6.04 4.93 19.03
C ALA A 196 5.88 5.09 17.51
N PHE A 197 4.66 4.93 16.98
CA PHE A 197 4.38 5.14 15.57
C PHE A 197 4.65 6.59 15.15
N LYS A 198 4.18 7.56 15.96
CA LYS A 198 4.48 8.98 15.75
C LYS A 198 5.98 9.24 15.72
N VAL A 199 6.75 8.72 16.68
CA VAL A 199 8.21 8.91 16.73
C VAL A 199 8.87 8.37 15.46
N THR A 200 8.55 7.14 15.05
CA THR A 200 9.12 6.52 13.83
C THR A 200 8.80 7.33 12.57
N LEU A 201 7.58 7.85 12.45
CA LEU A 201 7.20 8.68 11.30
C LEU A 201 7.88 10.06 11.28
N GLY A 202 8.57 10.47 12.36
CA GLY A 202 9.28 11.75 12.41
C GLY A 202 10.43 11.85 11.40
N ASP A 203 11.16 10.76 11.17
CA ASP A 203 12.23 10.73 10.16
C ASP A 203 11.67 10.70 8.74
N LEU A 204 10.57 9.98 8.51
CA LEU A 204 9.86 10.00 7.23
C LEU A 204 9.30 11.39 6.93
N ALA A 205 8.77 12.09 7.92
CA ALA A 205 8.24 13.43 7.77
C ALA A 205 9.28 14.44 7.24
N LYS A 206 10.57 14.24 7.54
CA LYS A 206 11.65 15.11 7.05
C LYS A 206 11.74 15.11 5.53
N GLU A 207 11.43 13.99 4.86
CA GLU A 207 11.41 13.91 3.39
C GLU A 207 10.49 14.96 2.75
N PHE A 208 9.33 15.19 3.36
CA PHE A 208 8.31 16.15 2.91
C PHE A 208 8.67 17.61 3.20
N THR A 209 9.73 17.87 3.96
CA THR A 209 10.18 19.23 4.30
C THR A 209 11.39 19.69 3.49
N LYS A 210 12.01 18.79 2.71
CA LYS A 210 13.22 19.08 1.93
C LYS A 210 12.98 20.09 0.80
N ASN A 211 11.79 20.06 0.22
CA ASN A 211 11.43 20.91 -0.91
C ASN A 211 10.22 21.77 -0.54
N ALA A 212 10.35 23.09 -0.74
CA ALA A 212 9.24 24.01 -0.54
C ALA A 212 8.23 23.94 -1.69
N GLY A 213 7.01 24.41 -1.44
CA GLY A 213 6.04 24.70 -2.50
C GLY A 213 4.99 23.62 -2.77
N GLY A 214 4.87 22.62 -1.91
CA GLY A 214 3.73 21.71 -1.95
C GLY A 214 3.83 20.54 -0.97
N PRO A 215 2.80 19.69 -0.94
CA PRO A 215 2.65 18.62 0.05
C PRO A 215 3.39 17.32 -0.32
N PHE A 216 4.09 17.30 -1.45
CA PHE A 216 4.81 16.12 -1.95
C PHE A 216 6.31 16.23 -1.65
N ILE A 217 7.03 15.11 -1.72
CA ILE A 217 8.48 15.06 -1.49
C ILE A 217 9.22 15.99 -2.45
N LEU A 218 8.78 16.11 -3.71
CA LEU A 218 9.30 17.10 -4.69
C LEU A 218 8.55 18.45 -4.66
N GLY A 219 7.96 18.82 -3.52
CA GLY A 219 7.18 20.04 -3.36
C GLY A 219 5.83 19.94 -4.07
N ALA A 220 5.68 20.60 -5.22
CA ALA A 220 4.40 20.71 -5.93
C ALA A 220 4.02 19.45 -6.75
N ARG A 221 4.98 18.56 -7.00
CA ARG A 221 4.81 17.41 -7.90
C ARG A 221 4.79 16.09 -7.14
N ALA A 222 3.71 15.33 -7.32
CA ALA A 222 3.62 13.96 -6.83
C ALA A 222 4.53 13.01 -7.62
N THR A 223 5.05 12.01 -6.94
CA THR A 223 5.87 10.93 -7.48
C THR A 223 5.40 9.59 -6.91
N TYR A 224 6.02 8.49 -7.35
CA TYR A 224 5.75 7.20 -6.75
C TYR A 224 6.16 7.12 -5.27
N ALA A 225 7.13 7.92 -4.82
CA ALA A 225 7.50 8.01 -3.39
C ALA A 225 6.32 8.50 -2.54
N ASP A 226 5.59 9.49 -3.02
CA ASP A 226 4.37 10.00 -2.38
C ASP A 226 3.25 8.93 -2.37
N ILE A 227 3.12 8.18 -3.47
CA ILE A 227 2.12 7.11 -3.62
C ILE A 227 2.38 5.95 -2.65
N ILE A 228 3.64 5.61 -2.38
CA ILE A 228 4.03 4.59 -1.40
C ILE A 228 3.44 4.92 -0.02
N VAL A 229 3.68 6.15 0.46
CA VAL A 229 3.16 6.63 1.75
C VAL A 229 1.63 6.76 1.68
N GLY A 230 1.11 7.26 0.55
CA GLY A 230 -0.33 7.39 0.31
C GLY A 230 -1.10 6.08 0.47
N GLY A 231 -0.56 4.96 -0.01
CA GLY A 231 -1.18 3.64 0.17
C GLY A 231 -1.40 3.27 1.64
N TRP A 232 -0.43 3.59 2.51
CA TRP A 232 -0.55 3.39 3.94
C TRP A 232 -1.51 4.38 4.61
N LEU A 233 -1.49 5.65 4.19
CA LEU A 233 -2.42 6.65 4.70
C LEU A 233 -3.88 6.32 4.36
N TYR A 234 -4.13 5.72 3.19
CA TYR A 234 -5.46 5.18 2.89
C TYR A 234 -5.85 4.04 3.83
N MET A 235 -4.97 3.08 4.11
CA MET A 235 -5.25 2.07 5.12
C MET A 235 -5.58 2.70 6.47
N ALA A 236 -4.73 3.60 6.96
CA ALA A 236 -4.88 4.29 8.24
C ALA A 236 -6.22 5.05 8.32
N SER A 237 -6.57 5.81 7.28
CA SER A 237 -7.81 6.60 7.22
C SER A 237 -9.09 5.74 7.31
N ARG A 238 -9.00 4.46 6.96
CA ARG A 238 -10.14 3.53 6.93
C ARG A 238 -10.25 2.64 8.15
N THR A 239 -9.20 2.57 8.95
CA THR A 239 -9.05 1.53 9.99
C THR A 239 -8.73 2.12 11.35
N LEU A 240 -7.94 3.19 11.45
CA LEU A 240 -7.74 3.86 12.73
C LEU A 240 -9.06 4.43 13.24
N VAL A 241 -9.20 4.51 14.57
CA VAL A 241 -10.32 5.23 15.17
C VAL A 241 -10.21 6.70 14.76
N ASP A 242 -11.34 7.37 14.53
CA ASP A 242 -11.36 8.75 13.99
C ASP A 242 -10.41 9.71 14.72
N SER A 243 -10.37 9.66 16.06
CA SER A 243 -9.47 10.49 16.87
C SER A 243 -7.98 10.21 16.63
N GLU A 244 -7.62 8.96 16.36
CA GLU A 244 -6.24 8.55 16.08
C GLU A 244 -5.85 8.92 14.65
N TRP A 245 -6.79 8.78 13.70
CA TRP A 245 -6.57 9.28 12.35
C TRP A 245 -6.36 10.80 12.35
N GLN A 246 -7.14 11.56 13.12
CA GLN A 246 -6.89 13.01 13.27
C GLN A 246 -5.54 13.31 13.90
N GLN A 247 -5.06 12.49 14.85
CA GLN A 247 -3.70 12.62 15.38
C GLN A 247 -2.66 12.40 14.28
N VAL A 248 -2.74 11.28 13.53
CA VAL A 248 -1.81 11.00 12.42
C VAL A 248 -1.76 12.15 11.42
N ARG A 249 -2.92 12.70 11.05
CA ARG A 249 -3.00 13.87 10.16
C ARG A 249 -2.30 15.10 10.71
N SER A 250 -2.24 15.28 12.03
CA SER A 250 -1.63 16.45 12.70
C SER A 250 -0.13 16.30 13.00
N TRP A 251 0.42 15.09 12.89
CA TRP A 251 1.80 14.82 13.27
C TRP A 251 2.80 15.58 12.40
N HIS A 252 3.92 15.95 13.03
CA HIS A 252 5.09 16.54 12.37
C HIS A 252 4.77 17.74 11.47
N GLY A 253 3.88 18.61 11.95
CA GLY A 253 3.48 19.81 11.21
C GLY A 253 2.37 19.58 10.18
N GLY A 254 1.69 18.43 10.21
CA GLY A 254 0.54 18.15 9.36
C GLY A 254 0.85 17.45 8.03
N VAL A 255 2.13 17.12 7.79
CA VAL A 255 2.61 16.66 6.47
C VAL A 255 1.86 15.44 5.94
N PHE A 256 1.47 14.50 6.80
CA PHE A 256 0.71 13.32 6.37
C PHE A 256 -0.75 13.63 6.06
N GLY A 257 -1.35 14.60 6.77
CA GLY A 257 -2.68 15.09 6.44
C GLY A 257 -2.71 15.82 5.09
N ASP A 258 -1.72 16.68 4.87
CA ASP A 258 -1.55 17.44 3.63
C ASP A 258 -1.30 16.51 2.43
N LEU A 259 -0.40 15.52 2.59
CA LEU A 259 -0.16 14.50 1.58
C LEU A 259 -1.43 13.72 1.23
N PHE A 260 -2.15 13.23 2.25
CA PHE A 260 -3.38 12.46 2.04
C PHE A 260 -4.42 13.28 1.25
N ASP A 261 -4.60 14.55 1.62
CA ASP A 261 -5.55 15.43 0.95
C ASP A 261 -5.12 15.75 -0.48
N ALA A 262 -3.83 15.97 -0.71
CA ALA A 262 -3.28 16.23 -2.04
C ALA A 262 -3.39 15.03 -2.99
N LEU A 263 -3.27 13.80 -2.47
CA LEU A 263 -3.42 12.57 -3.26
C LEU A 263 -4.88 12.23 -3.60
N LYS A 264 -5.88 12.89 -3.00
CA LYS A 264 -7.31 12.64 -3.31
C LYS A 264 -7.65 12.81 -4.79
N LYS A 265 -6.93 13.67 -5.51
CA LYS A 265 -7.13 13.82 -6.97
C LYS A 265 -6.83 12.55 -7.77
N TYR A 266 -6.06 11.61 -7.20
CA TYR A 266 -5.76 10.31 -7.81
C TYR A 266 -6.49 9.14 -7.12
N ALA A 267 -7.41 9.42 -6.21
CA ALA A 267 -7.97 8.40 -5.32
C ALA A 267 -9.32 7.81 -5.78
N GLU A 268 -9.74 8.12 -7.00
CA GLU A 268 -10.98 7.60 -7.56
C GLU A 268 -10.95 6.06 -7.62
N VAL A 269 -12.01 5.44 -7.10
CA VAL A 269 -12.26 4.00 -7.22
C VAL A 269 -13.18 3.77 -8.41
N LYS A 270 -12.58 3.34 -9.54
CA LYS A 270 -13.25 3.10 -10.83
C LYS A 270 -13.72 1.67 -11.00
#